data_AF-A0A937ZK99-F1
#
_entry.id   AF-A0A937ZK99-F1
#
_cell.length_a   1.000
_cell.length_b   1.000
_cell.length_c   1.000
_cell.angle_alpha   90.00
_cell.angle_beta   90.00
_cell.angle_gamma   90.00
#
_symmetry.space_group_name_H-M   'P 1'
#
loop_
_entity.id
_entity.type
_entity.pdbx_description
1 polymer ?
#
loop_
_entity_poly.entity_id
_entity_poly.type
_entity_poly.pdbx_seq_one_letter_code
_entity_poly.pdbx_strand_id
1 'polypeptide(L)'
;MSSTKADPRPRASGSRSRGSLPIAGAADPKANIRARARALGFEAVGFAPPALGASAAEGLRRFLDAGFHGDMAWLAARAAERATPTALWPRARSAVVVALSYAPDGNALAGLGQPRTGNVSVYARGRDYHEVLKGRLSA
;
A
#
# COMPACT_ATOMS: atom_id res chain seq x y z
N MET A 1 -73.66 27.28 -10.87
CA MET A 1 -73.22 28.68 -10.95
C MET A 1 -72.62 29.07 -9.62
N SER A 2 -71.50 29.81 -9.62
CA SER A 2 -70.66 30.24 -8.48
C SER A 2 -69.73 29.14 -7.94
N SER A 3 -68.56 28.88 -8.53
CA SER A 3 -67.32 29.69 -8.62
C SER A 3 -66.63 29.99 -7.28
N THR A 4 -65.36 29.58 -7.21
CA THR A 4 -64.24 30.16 -6.42
C THR A 4 -64.15 29.67 -4.97
N LYS A 5 -63.02 29.18 -4.42
CA LYS A 5 -61.61 29.50 -4.65
C LYS A 5 -60.72 28.36 -4.16
N ALA A 6 -59.77 27.93 -4.99
CA ALA A 6 -58.60 27.17 -4.55
C ALA A 6 -57.63 28.12 -3.84
N ASP A 7 -57.05 27.68 -2.72
CA ASP A 7 -55.95 28.37 -2.05
C ASP A 7 -54.71 27.44 -2.06
N PRO A 8 -53.65 27.75 -2.82
CA PRO A 8 -52.48 26.90 -2.94
C PRO A 8 -51.51 27.21 -1.79
N ARG A 9 -51.31 26.23 -0.89
CA ARG A 9 -50.19 26.30 0.06
C ARG A 9 -48.87 26.36 -0.72
N PRO A 10 -47.94 27.28 -0.40
CA PRO A 10 -46.64 27.30 -1.03
C PRO A 10 -45.85 26.03 -0.65
N ARG A 11 -45.52 25.20 -1.65
CA ARG A 11 -44.45 24.20 -1.50
C ARG A 11 -43.13 24.95 -1.41
N ALA A 12 -42.57 25.03 -0.21
CA ALA A 12 -41.19 25.47 -0.02
C ALA A 12 -40.25 24.47 -0.73
N SER A 13 -39.88 24.78 -1.97
CA SER A 13 -38.75 24.19 -2.68
C SER A 13 -37.45 24.70 -2.06
N GLY A 14 -37.17 24.25 -0.85
CA GLY A 14 -35.87 24.43 -0.21
C GLY A 14 -34.90 23.41 -0.78
N SER A 15 -34.18 23.77 -1.83
CA SER A 15 -32.89 23.14 -2.16
C SER A 15 -31.97 23.37 -0.96
N ARG A 16 -31.97 22.43 -0.02
CA ARG A 16 -30.91 22.35 0.98
C ARG A 16 -29.67 21.88 0.23
N SER A 17 -28.94 22.84 -0.31
CA SER A 17 -27.50 22.75 -0.46
C SER A 17 -26.98 22.08 0.80
N ARG A 18 -26.57 20.81 0.69
CA ARG A 18 -25.73 20.19 1.72
C ARG A 18 -24.40 20.90 1.58
N GLY A 19 -24.29 22.08 2.20
CA GLY A 19 -23.02 22.73 2.42
C GLY A 19 -22.12 21.69 3.07
N SER A 20 -21.04 21.32 2.39
CA SER A 20 -19.99 20.52 3.01
C SER A 20 -19.46 21.37 4.15
N LEU A 21 -19.81 20.99 5.38
CA LEU A 21 -19.21 21.59 6.55
C LEU A 21 -17.68 21.45 6.41
N PRO A 22 -16.90 22.52 6.65
CA PRO A 22 -15.46 22.40 6.66
C PRO A 22 -15.10 21.45 7.80
N ILE A 23 -14.40 20.36 7.49
CA ILE A 23 -13.79 19.48 8.49
C ILE A 23 -12.59 20.21 9.11
N ALA A 24 -12.89 21.23 9.92
CA ALA A 24 -11.93 21.83 10.83
C ALA A 24 -11.61 20.79 11.92
N GLY A 25 -10.40 20.23 11.87
CA GLY A 25 -9.84 19.42 12.96
C GLY A 25 -9.46 17.96 12.63
N ALA A 26 -9.58 17.49 11.40
CA ALA A 26 -9.06 16.16 11.06
C ALA A 26 -7.52 16.22 10.98
N ALA A 27 -6.83 15.67 11.98
CA ALA A 27 -5.38 15.52 11.97
C ALA A 27 -4.88 14.94 10.64
N ASP A 28 -3.78 15.47 10.11
CA ASP A 28 -3.19 15.03 8.83
C ASP A 28 -3.09 13.49 8.82
N PRO A 29 -3.83 12.79 7.93
CA PRO A 29 -3.82 11.34 7.88
C PRO A 29 -2.42 10.77 7.70
N LYS A 30 -1.54 11.48 6.98
CA LYS A 30 -0.15 11.07 6.84
C LYS A 30 0.57 11.14 8.18
N ALA A 31 0.45 12.25 8.92
CA ALA A 31 1.03 12.38 10.26
C ALA A 31 0.56 11.26 11.21
N ASN A 32 -0.73 10.96 11.24
CA ASN A 32 -1.29 9.89 12.07
C ASN A 32 -0.73 8.51 11.68
N ILE A 33 -0.70 8.20 10.38
CA ILE A 33 -0.13 6.94 9.88
C ILE A 33 1.35 6.85 10.23
N ARG A 34 2.12 7.93 10.14
CA ARG A 34 3.53 7.93 10.54
C ARG A 34 3.71 7.67 12.03
N ALA A 35 2.91 8.32 12.87
CA ALA A 35 2.96 8.11 14.31
C ALA A 35 2.62 6.67 14.67
N ARG A 36 1.55 6.10 14.08
CA ARG A 36 1.15 4.71 14.29
C ARG A 36 2.21 3.73 13.78
N ALA A 37 2.77 3.94 12.60
CA ALA A 37 3.80 3.07 12.04
C ALA A 37 5.05 3.02 12.94
N ARG A 38 5.50 4.17 13.47
CA ARG A 38 6.60 4.23 14.43
C ARG A 38 6.29 3.50 15.73
N ALA A 39 5.07 3.67 16.27
CA ALA A 39 4.63 2.96 17.47
C ALA A 39 4.57 1.44 17.28
N LEU A 40 4.29 0.97 16.05
CA LEU A 40 4.35 -0.43 15.64
C LEU A 40 5.78 -0.90 15.31
N GLY A 41 6.78 -0.03 15.46
CA GLY A 41 8.19 -0.34 15.30
C GLY A 41 8.70 -0.31 13.85
N PHE A 42 7.98 0.28 12.90
CA PHE A 42 8.53 0.56 11.56
C PHE A 42 9.50 1.74 11.61
N GLU A 43 10.63 1.61 10.94
CA GLU A 43 11.69 2.63 10.93
C GLU A 43 11.43 3.70 9.87
N ALA A 44 10.83 3.32 8.75
CA ALA A 44 10.48 4.24 7.68
C ALA A 44 9.05 4.03 7.21
N VAL A 45 8.46 5.12 6.73
CA VAL A 45 7.12 5.13 6.15
C VAL A 45 7.04 6.20 5.07
N GLY A 46 6.58 5.79 3.89
CA GLY A 46 6.42 6.61 2.70
C GLY A 46 5.02 6.52 2.12
N PHE A 47 4.68 7.48 1.28
CA PHE A 47 3.40 7.56 0.58
C PHE A 47 3.67 7.80 -0.89
N ALA A 48 3.09 6.98 -1.76
CA ALA A 48 3.25 7.08 -3.21
C ALA A 48 1.89 7.02 -3.92
N PRO A 49 1.76 7.59 -5.13
CA PRO A 49 0.61 7.30 -5.98
C PRO A 49 0.61 5.81 -6.37
N PRO A 50 -0.56 5.21 -6.66
CA PRO A 50 -0.70 3.81 -7.03
C PRO A 50 -0.38 3.61 -8.52
N ALA A 51 0.75 4.14 -8.96
CA ALA A 51 1.20 4.13 -10.34
C ALA A 51 2.66 3.70 -10.42
N LEU A 52 2.97 2.92 -11.45
CA LEU A 52 4.35 2.58 -11.81
C LEU A 52 4.69 3.29 -13.12
N GLY A 53 5.96 3.65 -13.30
CA GLY A 53 6.43 4.22 -14.56
C GLY A 53 6.34 3.21 -15.72
N ALA A 54 6.20 3.71 -16.95
CA ALA A 54 6.10 2.86 -18.15
C ALA A 54 7.26 1.85 -18.27
N SER A 55 8.46 2.22 -17.84
CA SER A 55 9.65 1.37 -17.83
C SER A 55 9.52 0.14 -16.92
N ALA A 56 8.72 0.20 -15.85
CA ALA A 56 8.57 -0.92 -14.92
C ALA A 56 7.80 -2.09 -15.56
N ALA A 57 6.68 -1.79 -16.22
CA ALA A 57 5.88 -2.81 -16.92
C ALA A 57 6.64 -3.41 -18.11
N GLU A 58 7.34 -2.58 -18.87
CA GLU A 58 8.18 -3.05 -19.98
C GLU A 58 9.36 -3.90 -19.48
N GLY A 59 10.02 -3.48 -18.39
CA GLY A 59 11.10 -4.24 -17.77
C GLY A 59 10.64 -5.61 -17.30
N LEU A 60 9.47 -5.70 -16.65
CA LEU A 60 8.87 -6.98 -16.25
C LEU A 60 8.59 -7.87 -17.47
N ARG A 61 8.00 -7.31 -18.53
CA ARG A 61 7.73 -8.06 -19.76
C ARG A 61 9.03 -8.62 -20.36
N ARG A 62 10.04 -7.79 -20.54
CA ARG A 62 11.35 -8.21 -21.06
C ARG A 62 12.01 -9.30 -20.20
N PHE A 63 11.93 -9.16 -18.88
CA PHE A 63 12.45 -10.15 -17.94
C PHE A 63 11.75 -11.51 -18.07
N LEU A 64 10.43 -11.48 -18.23
CA LEU A 64 9.62 -12.69 -18.43
C LEU A 64 9.88 -13.35 -19.79
N ASP A 65 9.89 -12.57 -20.87
CA ASP A 65 10.13 -13.03 -22.23
C ASP A 65 11.52 -13.68 -22.37
N ALA A 66 12.51 -13.17 -21.62
CA ALA A 66 13.87 -13.71 -21.58
C ALA A 66 14.02 -14.97 -20.69
N GLY A 67 12.94 -15.43 -20.04
CA GLY A 67 13.00 -16.60 -19.16
C GLY A 67 13.77 -16.37 -17.85
N PHE A 68 14.04 -15.12 -17.47
CA PHE A 68 14.86 -14.82 -16.27
C PHE A 68 14.14 -15.09 -14.93
N HIS A 69 12.88 -15.50 -14.98
CA HIS A 69 12.11 -15.87 -13.78
C HIS A 69 12.40 -17.30 -13.29
N GLY A 70 13.18 -18.10 -14.03
CA GLY A 70 13.46 -19.49 -13.67
C GLY A 70 12.17 -20.28 -13.42
N ASP A 71 12.11 -21.00 -12.30
CA ASP A 71 10.93 -21.82 -11.94
C ASP A 71 9.77 -21.02 -11.32
N MET A 72 9.87 -19.68 -11.24
CA MET A 72 8.84 -18.82 -10.66
C MET A 72 7.64 -18.61 -11.59
N ALA A 73 6.96 -19.69 -11.98
CA ALA A 73 5.78 -19.63 -12.86
C ALA A 73 4.67 -18.70 -12.31
N TRP A 74 4.57 -18.58 -10.97
CA TRP A 74 3.66 -17.65 -10.29
C TRP A 74 3.94 -16.17 -10.59
N LEU A 75 5.17 -15.83 -11.00
CA LEU A 75 5.55 -14.48 -11.37
C LEU A 75 4.96 -14.11 -12.73
N ALA A 76 5.07 -15.02 -13.71
CA ALA A 76 4.47 -14.87 -15.04
C ALA A 76 2.93 -14.91 -14.98
N ALA A 77 2.35 -15.84 -14.20
CA ALA A 77 0.90 -16.01 -14.10
C ALA A 77 0.14 -14.75 -13.62
N ARG A 78 0.81 -13.85 -12.89
CA ARG A 78 0.22 -12.60 -12.38
C ARG A 78 0.92 -11.34 -12.93
N ALA A 79 1.53 -11.43 -14.12
CA ALA A 79 2.29 -10.32 -14.69
C ALA A 79 1.46 -9.04 -14.85
N ALA A 80 0.19 -9.14 -15.26
CA ALA A 80 -0.70 -8.01 -15.43
C ALA A 80 -0.94 -7.23 -14.12
N GLU A 81 -1.13 -7.95 -13.01
CA GLU A 81 -1.32 -7.34 -11.69
C GLU A 81 -0.04 -6.72 -11.13
N ARG A 82 1.13 -7.27 -11.51
CA ARG A 82 2.44 -6.74 -11.12
C ARG A 82 2.85 -5.52 -11.94
N ALA A 83 2.32 -5.39 -13.15
CA ALA A 83 2.63 -4.27 -14.04
C ALA A 83 2.02 -2.95 -13.56
N THR A 84 0.91 -2.98 -12.81
CA THR A 84 0.31 -1.78 -12.22
C THR A 84 -0.53 -2.09 -10.98
N PRO A 85 -0.43 -1.29 -9.89
CA PRO A 85 -1.23 -1.47 -8.68
C PRO A 85 -2.74 -1.45 -8.94
N THR A 86 -3.19 -0.70 -9.95
CA THR A 86 -4.62 -0.59 -10.30
C THR A 86 -5.18 -1.83 -10.99
N ALA A 87 -4.34 -2.72 -11.53
CA ALA A 87 -4.78 -4.01 -12.04
C ALA A 87 -5.11 -4.98 -10.90
N LEU A 88 -4.36 -4.91 -9.79
CA LEU A 88 -4.66 -5.65 -8.58
C LEU A 88 -5.85 -5.06 -7.81
N TRP A 89 -5.90 -3.73 -7.70
CA TRP A 89 -6.95 -3.02 -6.96
C TRP A 89 -7.40 -1.76 -7.71
N PRO A 90 -8.49 -1.83 -8.52
CA PRO A 90 -8.91 -0.72 -9.38
C PRO A 90 -9.22 0.60 -8.66
N ARG A 91 -9.61 0.52 -7.38
CA ARG A 91 -9.93 1.70 -6.55
C ARG A 91 -8.74 2.27 -5.77
N ALA A 92 -7.51 1.79 -6.02
CA ALA A 92 -6.34 2.23 -5.27
C ALA A 92 -6.11 3.73 -5.50
N ARG A 93 -5.81 4.47 -4.43
CA ARG A 93 -5.56 5.93 -4.51
C ARG A 93 -4.18 6.33 -4.01
N SER A 94 -3.56 5.49 -3.19
CA SER A 94 -2.21 5.66 -2.67
C SER A 94 -1.66 4.33 -2.22
N ALA A 95 -0.33 4.21 -2.20
CA ALA A 95 0.39 3.16 -1.51
C ALA A 95 1.01 3.75 -0.24
N VAL A 96 0.83 3.07 0.89
CA VAL A 96 1.59 3.30 2.12
C VAL A 96 2.69 2.26 2.15
N VAL A 97 3.95 2.73 2.12
CA VAL A 97 5.13 1.86 2.09
C VAL A 97 5.80 1.95 3.45
N VAL A 98 6.05 0.82 4.09
CA VAL A 98 6.75 0.77 5.39
C VAL A 98 8.05 -0.03 5.25
N ALA A 99 9.03 0.29 6.08
CA ALA A 99 10.31 -0.42 6.12
C ALA A 99 10.68 -0.79 7.56
N LEU A 100 11.32 -1.94 7.69
CA LEU A 100 11.89 -2.47 8.92
C LEU A 100 13.30 -2.95 8.61
N SER A 101 14.29 -2.55 9.40
CA SER A 101 15.64 -3.09 9.24
C SER A 101 15.68 -4.53 9.71
N TYR A 102 16.36 -5.36 8.93
CA TYR A 102 16.76 -6.71 9.33
C TYR A 102 18.28 -6.78 9.60
N ALA A 103 18.95 -5.63 9.73
CA ALA A 103 20.37 -5.59 10.06
C ALA A 103 20.62 -6.35 11.37
N PRO A 104 21.62 -7.24 11.42
CA PRO A 104 21.96 -7.92 12.65
C PRO A 104 22.72 -6.96 13.58
N ASP A 105 22.70 -7.23 14.88
CA ASP A 105 23.42 -6.41 15.87
C ASP A 105 24.95 -6.45 15.66
N GLY A 106 25.46 -7.49 14.98
CA GLY A 106 26.89 -7.71 14.73
C GLY A 106 27.28 -7.68 13.24
N ASN A 107 28.50 -8.11 12.94
CA ASN A 107 28.97 -8.19 11.56
C ASN A 107 28.18 -9.22 10.75
N ALA A 108 27.38 -8.76 9.78
CA ALA A 108 26.60 -9.59 8.86
C ALA A 108 27.43 -10.66 8.13
N LEU A 109 28.71 -10.36 7.87
CA LEU A 109 29.64 -11.19 7.11
C LEU A 109 30.51 -12.11 7.97
N ALA A 110 30.35 -12.11 9.30
CA ALA A 110 31.17 -12.92 10.21
C ALA A 110 31.19 -14.41 9.84
N GLY A 111 30.10 -14.94 9.27
CA GLY A 111 30.00 -16.33 8.82
C GLY A 111 30.87 -16.70 7.61
N LEU A 112 31.35 -15.73 6.81
CA LEU A 112 32.15 -16.03 5.61
C LEU A 112 33.55 -16.56 5.94
N GLY A 113 34.04 -16.35 7.17
CA GLY A 113 35.33 -16.88 7.62
C GLY A 113 35.30 -18.35 8.07
N GLN A 114 34.15 -19.01 8.01
CA GLN A 114 33.97 -20.37 8.54
C GLN A 114 33.85 -21.39 7.40
N PRO A 115 34.94 -22.03 6.94
CA PRO A 115 34.94 -22.86 5.73
C PRO A 115 34.16 -24.17 5.86
N ARG A 116 33.77 -24.56 7.09
CA ARG A 116 33.04 -25.80 7.38
C ARG A 116 31.54 -25.59 7.61
N THR A 117 31.04 -24.35 7.47
CA THR A 117 29.63 -24.02 7.68
C THR A 117 29.07 -23.28 6.47
N GLY A 118 27.80 -23.54 6.14
CA GLY A 118 27.08 -22.76 5.14
C GLY A 118 26.65 -21.42 5.73
N ASN A 119 26.75 -20.35 4.96
CA ASN A 119 26.27 -19.03 5.38
C ASN A 119 24.88 -18.76 4.80
N VAL A 120 23.91 -18.50 5.68
CA VAL A 120 22.55 -18.12 5.29
C VAL A 120 22.45 -16.59 5.24
N SER A 121 21.75 -16.08 4.24
CA SER A 121 21.52 -14.63 4.09
C SER A 121 20.84 -14.06 5.33
N VAL A 122 21.21 -12.84 5.72
CA VAL A 122 20.76 -12.20 6.96
C VAL A 122 19.24 -12.16 7.09
N TYR A 123 18.52 -11.88 6.00
CA TYR A 123 17.06 -11.78 6.00
C TYR A 123 16.35 -13.08 6.43
N ALA A 124 17.04 -14.22 6.36
CA ALA A 124 16.52 -15.55 6.66
C ALA A 124 17.10 -16.16 7.95
N ARG A 125 17.83 -15.38 8.77
CA ARG A 125 18.44 -15.89 10.03
C ARG A 125 17.51 -15.82 11.24
N GLY A 126 16.48 -14.98 11.20
CA GLY A 126 15.57 -14.72 12.32
C GLY A 126 14.18 -15.32 12.13
N ARG A 127 13.21 -14.77 12.85
CA ARG A 127 11.78 -15.06 12.59
C ARG A 127 11.42 -14.68 11.16
N ASP A 128 10.51 -15.43 10.56
CA ASP A 128 10.01 -15.13 9.22
C ASP A 128 9.49 -13.69 9.17
N TYR A 129 10.09 -12.89 8.29
CA TYR A 129 9.76 -11.48 8.15
C TYR A 129 8.31 -11.29 7.68
N HIS A 130 7.72 -12.26 6.99
CA HIS A 130 6.33 -12.19 6.56
C HIS A 130 5.39 -12.14 7.77
N GLU A 131 5.59 -13.01 8.75
CA GLU A 131 4.78 -13.05 9.97
C GLU A 131 4.99 -11.79 10.81
N VAL A 132 6.23 -11.32 10.93
CA VAL A 132 6.53 -10.07 11.66
C VAL A 132 5.87 -8.86 11.00
N LEU A 133 6.03 -8.69 9.69
CA LEU A 133 5.45 -7.56 8.95
C LEU A 133 3.92 -7.62 8.96
N LYS A 134 3.35 -8.79 8.65
CA LYS A 134 1.89 -8.99 8.61
C LYS A 134 1.27 -8.71 9.98
N GLY A 135 1.85 -9.26 11.05
CA GLY A 135 1.38 -9.05 12.42
C GLY A 135 1.35 -7.56 12.81
N ARG A 136 2.38 -6.80 12.43
CA ARG A 136 2.43 -5.35 12.67
C ARG A 136 1.45 -4.57 11.81
N LEU A 137 1.26 -4.95 10.54
CA LEU A 137 0.33 -4.29 9.62
C LEU A 137 -1.14 -4.51 9.99
N SER A 138 -1.46 -5.64 10.63
CA SER A 138 -2.83 -5.95 11.06
C SER A 138 -3.21 -5.45 12.46
N ALA A 139 -2.27 -4.84 13.20
CA ALA A 139 -2.43 -4.44 14.61
C ALA A 139 -2.94 -3.00 14.80
#